data_AF-A0A8J7QFY6-F1
#
_entry.id   AF-A0A8J7QFY6-F1
#
_cell.length_a   1.000
_cell.length_b   1.000
_cell.length_c   1.000
_cell.angle_alpha   90.00
_cell.angle_beta   90.00
_cell.angle_gamma   90.00
#
_symmetry.space_group_name_H-M   'P 1'
#
loop_
_entity.id
_entity.type
_entity.pdbx_description
1 polymer ?
#
loop_
_entity_poly.entity_id
_entity_poly.type
_entity_poly.pdbx_seq_one_letter_code
_entity_poly.pdbx_strand_id
1 'polypeptide(L)'
;MAEAEGRSQEPETKRFDWFSLMIQTLLVIFGVFAGLWVNDWHTNVQNQKDAREAGKRLKMEVENNLKLVTASRDYHRGLSTALKEGGFNQSDKIPSLRIFHRGFISPAAVNDSVWQTAQTTQLTRYMDYEDLLLFSSAYSRQARYVAQADLAGAALYDQLMNNGHHGLCRKWANLLDIIQTFAYREEQLIQVYTRILKDLSREHNSGAS
;
A
#
# COMPACT_ATOMS: atom_id res chain seq x y z
N MET A 1 -93.37 7.54 -41.70
CA MET A 1 -92.53 6.43 -42.20
C MET A 1 -91.37 7.08 -42.93
N ALA A 2 -90.37 7.55 -42.19
CA ALA A 2 -89.21 6.81 -41.68
C ALA A 2 -88.03 7.01 -42.65
N GLU A 3 -87.20 7.99 -42.29
CA GLU A 3 -85.89 8.30 -42.84
C GLU A 3 -84.97 7.08 -42.78
N ALA A 4 -84.17 6.89 -43.83
CA ALA A 4 -82.99 6.02 -43.78
C ALA A 4 -81.87 6.70 -44.57
N GLU A 5 -81.20 7.66 -43.93
CA GLU A 5 -79.90 8.18 -44.37
C GLU A 5 -78.87 7.05 -44.34
N GLY A 6 -78.45 6.60 -45.53
CA GLY A 6 -77.26 5.78 -45.68
C GLY A 6 -76.02 6.62 -45.44
N ARG A 7 -75.54 6.67 -44.19
CA ARG A 7 -74.18 7.15 -43.90
C ARG A 7 -73.18 6.07 -44.27
N SER A 8 -72.55 6.25 -45.43
CA SER A 8 -71.30 5.60 -45.78
C SER A 8 -70.23 5.96 -44.74
N GLN A 9 -69.92 5.01 -43.86
CA GLN A 9 -68.75 5.09 -43.00
C GLN A 9 -67.51 4.89 -43.87
N GLU A 10 -66.81 5.99 -44.18
CA GLU A 10 -65.46 5.91 -44.74
C GLU A 10 -64.53 5.22 -43.74
N PRO A 11 -63.65 4.30 -44.17
CA PRO A 11 -62.65 3.74 -43.29
C PRO A 11 -61.65 4.85 -42.93
N GLU A 12 -61.65 5.29 -41.67
CA GLU A 12 -60.55 6.09 -41.12
C GLU A 12 -59.25 5.29 -41.27
N THR A 13 -58.50 5.56 -42.33
CA THR A 13 -57.14 5.08 -42.46
C THR A 13 -56.30 5.82 -41.42
N LYS A 14 -56.23 5.27 -40.20
CA LYS A 14 -55.26 5.71 -39.20
C LYS A 14 -53.88 5.55 -39.81
N ARG A 15 -53.29 6.67 -40.27
CA ARG A 15 -51.89 6.73 -40.68
C ARG A 15 -51.07 6.23 -39.50
N PHE A 16 -50.52 5.03 -39.63
CA PHE A 16 -49.69 4.40 -38.62
C PHE A 16 -48.46 5.29 -38.43
N ASP A 17 -48.39 6.01 -37.31
CA ASP A 17 -47.33 6.98 -37.03
C ASP A 17 -46.06 6.25 -36.56
N TRP A 18 -45.47 5.50 -37.50
CA TRP A 18 -44.27 4.70 -37.29
C TRP A 18 -43.09 5.57 -36.85
N PHE A 19 -43.07 6.84 -37.26
CA PHE A 19 -42.06 7.81 -36.85
C PHE A 19 -42.18 8.15 -35.35
N SER A 20 -43.41 8.34 -34.86
CA SER A 20 -43.67 8.51 -33.43
C SER A 20 -43.21 7.30 -32.61
N LEU A 21 -43.55 6.08 -33.05
CA LEU A 21 -43.09 4.83 -32.40
C LEU A 21 -41.56 4.69 -32.41
N MET A 22 -40.89 5.08 -33.50
CA MET A 22 -39.43 5.07 -33.61
C MET A 22 -38.80 6.05 -32.62
N ILE A 23 -39.29 7.29 -32.55
CA ILE A 23 -38.81 8.29 -31.58
C ILE A 23 -39.08 7.83 -30.15
N GLN A 24 -40.25 7.26 -29.87
CA GLN A 24 -40.59 6.74 -28.54
C GLN A 24 -39.61 5.63 -28.11
N THR A 25 -39.32 4.70 -29.02
CA THR A 25 -38.36 3.62 -28.78
C THR A 25 -36.95 4.17 -28.54
N LEU A 26 -36.51 5.13 -29.36
CA LEU A 26 -35.22 5.81 -29.19
C LEU A 26 -35.12 6.55 -27.86
N LEU A 27 -36.18 7.22 -27.41
CA LEU A 27 -36.20 7.93 -26.13
C LEU A 27 -36.11 6.98 -24.93
N VAL A 28 -36.78 5.81 -25.00
CA VAL A 28 -36.65 4.77 -23.96
C VAL A 28 -35.21 4.26 -23.89
N ILE A 29 -34.63 3.94 -25.05
CA ILE A 29 -33.22 3.51 -25.15
C ILE A 29 -32.29 4.59 -24.58
N PHE A 30 -32.50 5.85 -24.97
CA PHE A 30 -31.71 6.99 -24.50
C PHE A 30 -31.84 7.20 -22.99
N GLY A 31 -33.03 7.02 -22.42
CA GLY A 31 -33.26 7.09 -20.98
C GLY A 31 -32.47 6.04 -20.20
N VAL A 32 -32.41 4.80 -20.71
CA VAL A 32 -31.59 3.73 -20.11
C VAL A 32 -30.10 4.07 -20.20
N PHE A 33 -29.62 4.50 -21.36
CA PHE A 33 -28.22 4.90 -21.54
C PHE A 33 -27.82 6.11 -20.68
N ALA A 34 -28.69 7.12 -20.57
CA ALA A 34 -28.46 8.27 -19.71
C ALA A 34 -28.36 7.87 -18.23
N GLY A 35 -29.21 6.94 -17.77
CA GLY A 35 -29.13 6.40 -16.41
C GLY A 35 -27.80 5.69 -16.13
N LEU A 36 -27.35 4.84 -17.06
CA LEU A 36 -26.04 4.17 -16.95
C LEU A 36 -24.89 5.18 -16.93
N TRP A 37 -24.93 6.18 -17.82
CA TRP A 37 -23.89 7.19 -17.91
C TRP A 37 -23.77 8.05 -16.64
N VAL A 38 -24.90 8.47 -16.06
CA VAL A 38 -24.92 9.21 -14.79
C VAL A 38 -24.35 8.36 -13.65
N ASN A 39 -24.69 7.07 -13.61
CA ASN A 39 -24.16 6.15 -12.61
C ASN A 39 -22.63 6.01 -12.74
N ASP A 40 -22.13 5.79 -13.95
CA ASP A 40 -20.69 5.64 -14.22
C ASP A 40 -19.92 6.91 -13.88
N TRP A 41 -20.47 8.08 -14.21
CA TRP A 41 -19.89 9.37 -13.84
C TRP A 41 -19.78 9.53 -12.33
N HIS A 42 -20.85 9.23 -11.59
CA HIS A 42 -20.88 9.32 -10.14
C HIS A 42 -19.84 8.38 -9.51
N THR A 43 -19.78 7.13 -9.97
CA THR A 43 -18.80 6.14 -9.50
C THR A 43 -17.37 6.59 -9.78
N ASN A 44 -17.08 7.15 -10.97
CA ASN A 44 -15.74 7.62 -11.29
C ASN A 44 -15.30 8.79 -10.40
N VAL A 45 -16.19 9.76 -10.15
CA VAL A 45 -15.91 10.88 -9.23
C VAL A 45 -15.65 10.38 -7.81
N GLN A 46 -16.42 9.40 -7.35
CA GLN A 46 -16.24 8.81 -6.03
C GLN A 46 -14.91 8.06 -5.92
N ASN A 47 -14.57 7.22 -6.90
CA ASN A 47 -13.31 6.48 -6.94
C ASN A 47 -12.08 7.39 -6.92
N GLN A 48 -12.14 8.53 -7.61
CA GLN A 48 -11.06 9.53 -7.55
C GLN A 48 -10.92 10.18 -6.16
N LYS A 49 -12.04 10.42 -5.45
CA LYS A 49 -11.99 10.93 -4.07
C LYS A 49 -11.36 9.90 -3.14
N ASP A 50 -11.78 8.64 -3.28
CA ASP A 50 -11.27 7.54 -2.46
C ASP A 50 -9.79 7.26 -2.72
N ALA A 51 -9.33 7.39 -3.96
CA ALA A 51 -7.92 7.27 -4.32
C ALA A 51 -7.06 8.39 -3.74
N ARG A 52 -7.53 9.65 -3.77
CA ARG A 52 -6.84 10.77 -3.09
C ARG A 52 -6.75 10.57 -1.58
N GLU A 53 -7.82 10.07 -0.97
CA GLU A 53 -7.83 9.74 0.45
C GLU A 53 -6.89 8.57 0.78
N ALA A 54 -6.85 7.55 -0.07
CA ALA A 54 -5.89 6.45 0.06
C ALA A 54 -4.44 6.96 -0.04
N GLY A 55 -4.13 7.88 -0.95
CA GLY A 55 -2.80 8.51 -1.05
C GLY A 55 -2.39 9.21 0.24
N LYS A 56 -3.29 9.97 0.87
CA LYS A 56 -3.04 10.61 2.18
C LYS A 56 -2.77 9.57 3.27
N ARG A 57 -3.54 8.48 3.29
CA ARG A 57 -3.36 7.39 4.27
C ARG A 57 -2.06 6.64 4.05
N LEU A 58 -1.66 6.42 2.80
CA LEU A 58 -0.36 5.83 2.46
C LEU A 58 0.78 6.70 2.95
N LYS A 59 0.69 8.03 2.76
CA LYS A 59 1.66 8.96 3.33
C LYS A 59 1.78 8.82 4.85
N MET A 60 0.65 8.79 5.57
CA MET A 60 0.66 8.60 7.02
C MET A 60 1.25 7.24 7.45
N GLU A 61 0.96 6.17 6.71
CA GLU A 61 1.55 4.84 6.96
C GLU A 61 3.07 4.86 6.76
N VAL A 62 3.55 5.50 5.68
CA VAL A 62 4.99 5.69 5.42
C VAL A 62 5.65 6.52 6.53
N GLU A 63 5.03 7.60 7.00
CA GLU A 63 5.54 8.40 8.13
C GLU A 63 5.66 7.58 9.42
N ASN A 64 4.66 6.75 9.71
CA ASN A 64 4.69 5.88 10.87
C ASN A 64 5.77 4.80 10.74
N ASN A 65 5.86 4.14 9.58
CA ASN A 65 6.87 3.13 9.30
C ASN A 65 8.29 3.74 9.37
N LEU A 66 8.49 4.97 8.90
CA LEU A 66 9.75 5.67 9.03
C LEU A 66 10.19 5.81 10.50
N LYS A 67 9.28 6.17 11.41
CA LYS A 67 9.58 6.26 12.84
C LYS A 67 10.00 4.90 13.42
N LEU A 68 9.27 3.85 13.06
CA LEU A 68 9.54 2.48 13.53
C LEU A 68 10.90 1.97 13.04
N VAL A 69 11.17 2.13 11.74
CA VAL A 69 12.45 1.72 11.12
C VAL A 69 13.62 2.53 11.68
N THR A 70 13.43 3.83 11.93
CA THR A 70 14.47 4.67 12.56
C THR A 70 14.81 4.17 13.96
N ALA A 71 13.79 3.87 14.79
CA ALA A 71 14.01 3.36 16.13
C ALA A 71 14.71 1.97 16.14
N SER A 72 14.35 1.09 15.20
CA SER A 72 15.01 -0.21 15.04
C SER A 72 16.47 -0.06 14.59
N ARG A 73 16.73 0.84 13.62
CA ARG A 73 18.07 1.18 13.17
C ARG A 73 18.96 1.70 14.29
N ASP A 74 18.43 2.60 15.11
CA ASP A 74 19.18 3.20 16.22
C ASP A 74 19.55 2.15 17.26
N TYR A 75 18.62 1.23 17.53
CA TYR A 75 18.87 0.07 18.38
C TYR A 75 20.00 -0.81 17.82
N HIS A 76 19.92 -1.22 16.55
CA HIS A 76 20.94 -2.07 15.93
C HIS A 76 22.31 -1.39 15.81
N ARG A 77 22.36 -0.08 15.52
CA ARG A 77 23.61 0.69 15.54
C ARG A 77 24.21 0.75 16.94
N GLY A 78 23.41 1.10 17.94
CA GLY A 78 23.86 1.16 19.34
C GLY A 78 24.40 -0.19 19.81
N LEU A 79 23.69 -1.27 19.49
CA LEU A 79 24.12 -2.63 19.81
C LEU A 79 25.42 -3.01 19.09
N SER A 80 25.55 -2.71 17.79
CA SER A 80 26.78 -2.95 17.04
C SER A 80 27.97 -2.17 17.61
N THR A 81 27.76 -0.93 18.06
CA THR A 81 28.82 -0.11 18.67
C THR A 81 29.24 -0.71 20.01
N ALA A 82 28.29 -1.02 20.89
CA ALA A 82 28.58 -1.64 22.19
C ALA A 82 29.33 -2.99 22.05
N LEU A 83 28.98 -3.79 21.03
CA LEU A 83 29.65 -5.05 20.75
C LEU A 83 31.11 -4.86 20.27
N LYS A 84 31.36 -3.82 19.45
CA LYS A 84 32.71 -3.48 18.98
C LYS A 84 33.58 -2.93 20.11
N GLU A 85 33.06 -1.98 20.88
CA GLU A 85 33.78 -1.36 22.00
C GLU A 85 34.10 -2.36 23.12
N GLY A 86 33.24 -3.34 23.34
CA GLY A 86 33.50 -4.44 24.27
C GLY A 86 34.56 -5.45 23.80
N GLY A 87 35.07 -5.34 22.57
CA GLY A 87 36.08 -6.25 22.02
C GLY A 87 35.58 -7.68 21.77
N PHE A 88 34.26 -7.88 21.67
CA PHE A 88 33.65 -9.20 21.46
C PHE A 88 33.82 -9.73 20.02
N ASN A 89 34.26 -8.87 19.10
CA ASN A 89 34.59 -9.24 17.72
C ASN A 89 36.00 -9.87 17.58
N GLN A 90 36.84 -9.79 18.62
CA GLN A 90 38.24 -10.21 18.58
C GLN A 90 38.64 -11.08 19.79
N SER A 91 37.68 -11.48 20.64
CA SER A 91 37.93 -12.28 21.83
C SER A 91 36.87 -13.36 22.01
N ASP A 92 37.22 -14.44 22.71
CA ASP A 92 36.28 -15.49 23.14
C ASP A 92 35.33 -15.02 24.26
N LYS A 93 35.31 -13.71 24.55
CA LYS A 93 34.44 -13.14 25.57
C LYS A 93 33.00 -13.17 25.08
N ILE A 94 32.10 -13.55 25.98
CA ILE A 94 30.66 -13.57 25.72
C ILE A 94 30.07 -12.23 26.22
N PRO A 95 29.34 -11.48 25.39
CA PRO A 95 28.67 -10.27 25.83
C PRO A 95 27.60 -10.60 26.88
N SER A 96 27.44 -9.72 27.87
CA SER A 96 26.35 -9.85 28.85
C SER A 96 25.00 -9.78 28.15
N LEU A 97 24.09 -10.72 28.45
CA LEU A 97 22.73 -10.72 27.89
C LEU A 97 21.96 -9.42 28.12
N ARG A 98 22.35 -8.61 29.12
CA ARG A 98 21.74 -7.31 29.41
C ARG A 98 21.87 -6.29 28.28
N ILE A 99 22.88 -6.41 27.42
CA ILE A 99 23.03 -5.49 26.28
C ILE A 99 21.94 -5.72 25.21
N PHE A 100 21.40 -6.95 25.15
CA PHE A 100 20.34 -7.38 24.24
C PHE A 100 18.94 -7.15 24.83
N HIS A 101 18.68 -5.96 25.37
CA HIS A 101 17.44 -5.63 26.09
C HIS A 101 16.16 -5.69 25.22
N ARG A 102 16.27 -5.77 23.88
CA ARG A 102 15.15 -5.99 22.94
C ARG A 102 15.31 -7.29 22.13
N GLY A 103 16.19 -8.20 22.56
CA GLY A 103 16.57 -9.40 21.82
C GLY A 103 17.87 -9.24 21.02
N PHE A 104 18.29 -10.30 20.33
CA PHE A 104 19.52 -10.29 19.52
C PHE A 104 19.35 -9.47 18.22
N ILE A 105 18.15 -9.50 17.66
CA ILE A 105 17.70 -8.70 16.52
C ILE A 105 16.28 -8.22 16.87
N SER A 106 16.00 -6.94 16.63
CA SER A 106 14.71 -6.32 16.91
C SER A 106 14.27 -5.50 15.67
N PRO A 107 13.80 -6.19 14.61
CA PRO A 107 13.37 -5.54 13.38
C PRO A 107 12.12 -4.69 13.62
N ALA A 108 11.94 -3.65 12.81
CA ALA A 108 10.78 -2.77 12.87
C ALA A 108 9.50 -3.50 12.45
N ALA A 109 8.47 -3.42 13.29
CA ALA A 109 7.12 -3.92 13.00
C ALA A 109 6.35 -2.94 12.09
N VAL A 110 6.78 -2.86 10.83
CA VAL A 110 6.18 -2.01 9.80
C VAL A 110 4.79 -2.50 9.37
N ASN A 111 3.93 -1.58 8.91
CA ASN A 111 2.58 -1.88 8.42
C ASN A 111 2.49 -1.70 6.88
N ASP A 112 1.64 -2.46 6.22
CA ASP A 112 1.28 -2.32 4.80
C ASP A 112 -0.24 -2.40 4.55
N SER A 113 -1.04 -2.32 5.60
CA SER A 113 -2.50 -2.48 5.54
C SER A 113 -3.18 -1.51 4.58
N VAL A 114 -2.73 -0.25 4.55
CA VAL A 114 -3.31 0.76 3.65
C VAL A 114 -2.96 0.44 2.21
N TRP A 115 -1.71 0.03 1.96
CA TRP A 115 -1.25 -0.39 0.64
C TRP A 115 -1.99 -1.63 0.13
N GLN A 116 -2.12 -2.66 0.95
CA GLN A 116 -2.89 -3.86 0.61
C GLN A 116 -4.36 -3.53 0.35
N THR A 117 -4.95 -2.65 1.16
CA THR A 117 -6.33 -2.20 0.98
C THR A 117 -6.47 -1.49 -0.37
N ALA A 118 -5.60 -0.53 -0.68
CA ALA A 118 -5.64 0.21 -1.94
C ALA A 118 -5.49 -0.69 -3.18
N GLN A 119 -4.67 -1.74 -3.11
CA GLN A 119 -4.56 -2.74 -4.17
C GLN A 119 -5.85 -3.57 -4.30
N THR A 120 -6.37 -4.07 -3.17
CA THR A 120 -7.55 -4.95 -3.12
C THR A 120 -8.81 -4.23 -3.60
N THR A 121 -8.97 -2.96 -3.22
CA THR A 121 -10.09 -2.11 -3.65
C THR A 121 -9.84 -1.44 -5.01
N GLN A 122 -8.71 -1.75 -5.67
CA GLN A 122 -8.32 -1.21 -6.98
C GLN A 122 -8.19 0.32 -7.03
N LEU A 123 -8.08 0.99 -5.88
CA LEU A 123 -7.88 2.43 -5.79
C LEU A 123 -6.57 2.87 -6.44
N THR A 124 -5.59 1.98 -6.55
CA THR A 124 -4.32 2.22 -7.27
C THR A 124 -4.51 2.56 -8.74
N ARG A 125 -5.64 2.18 -9.38
CA ARG A 125 -5.92 2.51 -10.79
C ARG A 125 -6.30 3.98 -10.99
N TYR A 126 -6.67 4.65 -9.92
CA TYR A 126 -7.10 6.05 -9.92
C TYR A 126 -6.06 6.98 -9.26
N MET A 127 -4.90 6.44 -8.89
CA MET A 127 -3.76 7.20 -8.42
C MET A 127 -2.93 7.70 -9.60
N ASP A 128 -2.25 8.83 -9.41
CA ASP A 128 -1.25 9.30 -10.35
C ASP A 128 -0.12 8.28 -10.48
N TYR A 129 0.42 8.14 -11.69
CA TYR A 129 1.38 7.09 -12.01
C TYR A 129 2.68 7.24 -11.20
N GLU A 130 3.14 8.47 -11.03
CA GLU A 130 4.32 8.83 -10.24
C GLU A 130 4.17 8.38 -8.78
N ASP A 131 3.04 8.69 -8.15
CA ASP A 131 2.70 8.27 -6.79
C ASP A 131 2.64 6.74 -6.66
N LEU A 132 1.98 6.08 -7.61
CA LEU A 132 1.88 4.63 -7.63
C LEU A 132 3.27 3.97 -7.72
N LEU A 133 4.16 4.52 -8.55
CA LEU A 133 5.53 4.03 -8.69
C LEU A 133 6.35 4.25 -7.41
N LEU A 134 6.19 5.41 -6.76
CA LEU A 134 6.83 5.72 -5.48
C LEU A 134 6.41 4.73 -4.39
N PHE A 135 5.10 4.55 -4.18
CA PHE A 135 4.59 3.62 -3.17
C PHE A 135 4.96 2.17 -3.49
N SER A 136 4.74 1.70 -4.72
CA SER A 136 5.05 0.30 -5.09
C SER A 136 6.53 -0.05 -4.86
N SER A 137 7.44 0.86 -5.18
CA SER A 137 8.88 0.70 -4.92
C SER A 137 9.18 0.64 -3.41
N ALA A 138 8.53 1.49 -2.60
CA ALA A 138 8.68 1.51 -1.15
C ALA A 138 8.24 0.19 -0.52
N TYR A 139 7.01 -0.24 -0.79
CA TYR A 139 6.44 -1.45 -0.21
C TYR A 139 7.12 -2.71 -0.71
N SER A 140 7.65 -2.72 -1.95
CA SER A 140 8.48 -3.82 -2.43
C SER A 140 9.79 -3.96 -1.65
N ARG A 141 10.39 -2.85 -1.22
CA ARG A 141 11.59 -2.86 -0.36
C ARG A 141 11.24 -3.24 1.08
N GLN A 142 10.13 -2.74 1.59
CA GLN A 142 9.60 -3.12 2.90
C GLN A 142 9.35 -4.63 2.98
N ALA A 143 8.69 -5.21 1.98
CA ALA A 143 8.41 -6.65 1.94
C ALA A 143 9.68 -7.50 1.98
N ARG A 144 10.74 -7.08 1.28
CA ARG A 144 12.05 -7.75 1.34
C ARG A 144 12.71 -7.63 2.70
N TYR A 145 12.59 -6.48 3.35
CA TYR A 145 13.08 -6.27 4.71
C TYR A 145 12.38 -7.19 5.71
N VAL A 146 11.04 -7.27 5.66
CA VAL A 146 10.24 -8.15 6.52
C VAL A 146 10.60 -9.62 6.28
N ALA A 147 10.68 -10.06 5.02
CA ALA A 147 11.06 -11.43 4.70
C ALA A 147 12.48 -11.80 5.22
N GLN A 148 13.43 -10.86 5.15
CA GLN A 148 14.77 -11.06 5.71
C GLN A 148 14.75 -11.11 7.24
N ALA A 149 13.93 -10.29 7.89
CA ALA A 149 13.71 -10.31 9.33
C ALA A 149 13.18 -11.67 9.81
N ASP A 150 12.19 -12.21 9.11
CA ASP A 150 11.59 -13.50 9.43
C ASP A 150 12.60 -14.64 9.28
N LEU A 151 13.35 -14.66 8.17
CA LEU A 151 14.40 -15.67 7.92
C LEU A 151 15.51 -15.61 8.98
N ALA A 152 15.96 -14.41 9.34
CA ALA A 152 16.99 -14.23 10.37
C ALA A 152 16.48 -14.66 11.75
N GLY A 153 15.23 -14.30 12.10
CA GLY A 153 14.58 -14.70 13.34
C GLY A 153 14.46 -16.22 13.47
N ALA A 154 14.00 -16.89 12.40
CA ALA A 154 13.90 -18.34 12.35
C ALA A 154 15.28 -19.02 12.50
N ALA A 155 16.30 -18.52 11.79
CA ALA A 155 17.65 -19.07 11.87
C ALA A 155 18.28 -18.89 13.27
N LEU A 156 18.05 -17.76 13.93
CA LEU A 156 18.50 -17.53 15.30
C LEU A 156 17.77 -18.42 16.31
N TYR A 157 16.47 -18.60 16.14
CA TYR A 157 15.68 -19.48 17.00
C TYR A 157 16.13 -20.94 16.88
N ASP A 158 16.35 -21.42 15.64
CA ASP A 158 16.88 -22.77 15.38
C ASP A 158 18.25 -22.97 16.03
N GLN A 159 19.15 -21.99 15.90
CA GLN A 159 20.46 -22.04 16.55
C GLN A 159 20.36 -22.06 18.08
N LEU A 160 19.45 -21.29 18.67
CA LEU A 160 19.21 -21.25 20.10
C LEU A 160 18.69 -22.59 20.63
N MET A 161 17.75 -23.22 19.92
CA MET A 161 17.11 -24.47 20.33
C MET A 161 18.01 -25.69 20.11
N ASN A 162 18.70 -25.76 18.97
CA ASN A 162 19.48 -26.96 18.60
C ASN A 162 20.90 -26.99 19.19
N ASN A 163 21.54 -25.83 19.36
CA ASN A 163 22.94 -25.76 19.81
C ASN A 163 23.09 -25.18 21.23
N GLY A 164 21.98 -24.87 21.90
CA GLY A 164 21.95 -24.17 23.18
C GLY A 164 22.68 -22.82 23.15
N HIS A 165 22.85 -22.21 24.33
CA HIS A 165 23.54 -20.91 24.44
C HIS A 165 25.00 -20.94 23.96
N HIS A 166 25.67 -22.11 24.00
CA HIS A 166 27.07 -22.26 23.59
C HIS A 166 27.29 -22.17 22.07
N GLY A 167 26.32 -22.55 21.24
CA GLY A 167 26.40 -22.45 19.78
C GLY A 167 26.37 -21.01 19.26
N LEU A 168 25.55 -20.17 19.89
CA LEU A 168 25.50 -18.72 19.63
C LEU A 168 26.78 -18.03 20.10
N CYS A 169 27.33 -18.49 21.24
CA CYS A 169 28.51 -17.88 21.84
C CYS A 169 29.81 -18.03 21.02
N ARG A 170 29.89 -19.03 20.15
CA ARG A 170 31.08 -19.26 19.31
C ARG A 170 31.03 -18.52 17.98
N LYS A 171 29.93 -17.84 17.67
CA LYS A 171 29.66 -17.14 16.40
C LYS A 171 29.22 -15.68 16.58
N TRP A 172 29.68 -15.00 17.64
CA TRP A 172 29.35 -13.58 17.87
C TRP A 172 29.79 -12.66 16.73
N ALA A 173 30.88 -12.98 16.03
CA ALA A 173 31.27 -12.28 14.81
C ALA A 173 30.15 -12.32 13.75
N ASN A 174 29.53 -13.49 13.56
CA ASN A 174 28.42 -13.64 12.62
C ASN A 174 27.18 -12.86 13.09
N LEU A 175 26.90 -12.81 14.40
CA LEU A 175 25.79 -12.01 14.92
C LEU A 175 26.02 -10.51 14.68
N LEU A 176 27.25 -10.04 14.91
CA LEU A 176 27.62 -8.65 14.64
C LEU A 176 27.42 -8.29 13.16
N ASP A 177 27.81 -9.17 12.24
CA ASP A 177 27.59 -8.98 10.81
C ASP A 177 26.11 -8.95 10.44
N ILE A 178 25.30 -9.81 11.08
CA ILE A 178 23.84 -9.80 10.91
C ILE A 178 23.26 -8.47 11.42
N ILE A 179 23.59 -8.04 12.63
CA ILE A 179 23.10 -6.78 13.21
C ILE A 179 23.46 -5.58 12.32
N GLN A 180 24.69 -5.55 11.80
CA GLN A 180 25.13 -4.50 10.87
C GLN A 180 24.38 -4.54 9.55
N THR A 181 24.08 -5.74 9.04
CA THR A 181 23.27 -5.92 7.84
C THR A 181 21.87 -5.35 8.06
N PHE A 182 21.23 -5.62 9.21
CA PHE A 182 19.93 -5.01 9.56
C PHE A 182 20.01 -3.49 9.61
N ALA A 183 20.98 -2.94 10.35
CA ALA A 183 21.17 -1.48 10.44
C ALA A 183 21.37 -0.83 9.06
N TYR A 184 22.08 -1.51 8.15
CA TYR A 184 22.26 -1.04 6.77
C TYR A 184 20.96 -1.09 5.97
N ARG A 185 20.19 -2.18 6.05
CA ARG A 185 18.89 -2.30 5.34
C ARG A 185 17.86 -1.30 5.84
N GLU A 186 17.84 -1.06 7.15
CA GLU A 186 16.95 -0.08 7.76
C GLU A 186 17.31 1.34 7.32
N GLU A 187 18.61 1.65 7.21
CA GLU A 187 19.06 2.91 6.61
C GLU A 187 18.61 3.06 5.14
N GLN A 188 18.71 2.00 4.34
CA GLN A 188 18.19 2.02 2.96
C GLN A 188 16.69 2.30 2.92
N LEU A 189 15.91 1.69 3.83
CA LEU A 189 14.47 1.87 3.88
C LEU A 189 14.09 3.28 4.36
N ILE A 190 14.82 3.82 5.35
CA ILE A 190 14.70 5.22 5.82
C ILE A 190 14.93 6.20 4.65
N GLN A 191 15.96 5.97 3.83
CA GLN A 191 16.25 6.82 2.68
C GLN A 191 15.11 6.81 1.65
N VAL A 192 14.48 5.66 1.42
CA VAL A 192 13.35 5.55 0.51
C VAL A 192 12.13 6.28 1.07
N TYR A 193 11.77 6.07 2.34
CA TYR A 193 10.64 6.78 2.95
C TYR A 193 10.86 8.29 3.00
N THR A 194 12.06 8.73 3.37
CA THR A 194 12.39 10.17 3.40
C THR A 194 12.27 10.80 2.01
N ARG A 195 12.69 10.09 0.96
CA ARG A 195 12.54 10.57 -0.42
C ARG A 195 11.07 10.71 -0.80
N ILE A 196 10.26 9.68 -0.56
CA ILE A 196 8.82 9.70 -0.87
C ILE A 196 8.14 10.86 -0.15
N LEU A 197 8.36 11.02 1.15
CA LEU A 197 7.74 12.10 1.92
C LEU A 197 8.17 13.49 1.44
N LYS A 198 9.42 13.63 0.98
CA LYS A 198 9.93 14.88 0.41
C LYS A 198 9.28 15.20 -0.94
N ASP A 199 9.15 14.20 -1.81
CA ASP A 199 8.58 14.39 -3.15
C ASP A 199 7.08 14.70 -3.06
N LEU A 200 6.33 13.94 -2.25
CA LEU A 200 4.91 14.20 -1.97
C LEU A 200 4.65 15.58 -1.33
N SER A 201 5.61 16.11 -0.56
CA SER A 201 5.48 17.44 0.06
C SER A 201 5.78 18.58 -0.92
N ARG A 202 6.55 18.33 -1.98
CA ARG A 202 6.87 19.34 -3.01
C ARG A 202 5.69 19.56 -3.94
N GLU A 203 5.01 18.50 -4.35
CA GLU A 203 3.84 18.59 -5.25
C GLU A 203 2.68 19.35 -4.61
N HIS A 204 2.46 19.16 -3.30
CA HIS A 204 1.45 19.90 -2.56
C HIS A 204 1.69 21.42 -2.57
N ASN A 205 2.95 21.86 -2.62
CA ASN A 205 3.30 23.27 -2.66
C ASN A 205 3.28 23.87 -4.08
N SER A 206 3.42 23.06 -5.13
CA SER A 206 3.37 23.53 -6.53
C SER A 206 1.96 23.59 -7.12
N GLY A 207 0.98 22.86 -6.55
CA GLY A 207 -0.42 22.90 -6.99
C GLY A 207 -1.28 23.99 -6.32
N ALA A 208 -0.70 24.81 -5.44
CA ALA A 208 -1.37 25.89 -4.71
C ALA A 208 -1.01 27.30 -5.22
N SER A 209 -0.32 27.40 -6.37
CA SER A 209 0.02 28.65 -7.08
C SER A 209 -0.63 28.65 -8.45
#